data_AF-A0AA93BCL2-F1
#
_entry.id   AF-A0AA93BCL2-F1
#
_cell.length_a   1.000
_cell.length_b   1.000
_cell.length_c   1.000
_cell.angle_alpha   90.00
_cell.angle_beta   90.00
_cell.angle_gamma   90.00
#
_symmetry.space_group_name_H-M   'P 1'
#
loop_
_entity.id
_entity.type
_entity.pdbx_description
1 polymer ?
#
loop_
_entity_poly.entity_id
_entity_poly.type
_entity_poly.pdbx_seq_one_letter_code
_entity_poly.pdbx_strand_id
1 'polypeptide(L)'
;MLDSRDSDFTVGCARNNVARLPLEDGQLDTDIRSDIGAYFNISSMYGGGIPVGNVLMISNRDWIPASCTMTQHLPLLYNTDDPELIRNGMYISPKLLTEDSESLSIYCKSLDKADMLMFNLHGADAEGMCGFYSEDEAFNPSLLNQGRARVFNTVACFGARYAGYKRNDSMLLSALYGGGVLLYTGSLIPVPMFSNEETDEARQLLLNPGTGSEVLMRLYPLYQFKGMTGGKAMLQAKCDYFNMCRHVEDDCFSMSTA
;
A
#
# COMPACT_ATOMS: atom_id res chain seq x y z
N MET A 1 32.79 33.80 -22.01
CA MET A 1 33.19 32.98 -20.86
C MET A 1 31.95 32.25 -20.40
N LEU A 2 31.92 30.94 -20.61
CA LEU A 2 30.89 30.03 -20.11
C LEU A 2 31.30 29.70 -18.68
N ASP A 3 30.60 30.23 -17.69
CA ASP A 3 30.84 29.87 -16.30
C ASP A 3 29.87 28.80 -15.84
N SER A 4 30.50 27.81 -15.23
CA SER A 4 30.07 26.47 -14.86
C SER A 4 28.85 26.46 -13.93
N ARG A 5 27.78 25.86 -14.42
CA ARG A 5 26.79 25.20 -13.56
C ARG A 5 27.38 23.85 -13.17
N ASP A 6 28.08 23.79 -12.05
CA ASP A 6 28.27 22.54 -11.33
C ASP A 6 26.94 22.20 -10.64
N SER A 7 26.00 21.72 -11.46
CA SER A 7 24.87 20.94 -10.98
C SER A 7 25.36 19.52 -10.81
N ASP A 8 25.92 19.21 -9.64
CA ASP A 8 26.12 17.83 -9.18
C ASP A 8 24.74 17.22 -8.84
N PHE A 9 23.90 17.07 -9.87
CA PHE A 9 22.86 16.06 -9.88
C PHE A 9 23.57 14.71 -10.00
N THR A 10 23.93 14.12 -8.86
CA THR A 10 24.24 12.70 -8.81
C THR A 10 22.94 11.96 -9.12
N VAL A 11 22.80 11.55 -10.38
CA VAL A 11 21.73 10.67 -10.89
C VAL A 11 21.88 9.31 -10.21
N GLY A 12 21.51 9.23 -8.94
CA GLY A 12 21.27 8.00 -8.20
C GLY A 12 19.93 7.44 -8.62
N CYS A 13 19.90 6.89 -9.84
CA CYS A 13 18.82 6.21 -10.55
C CYS A 13 17.50 6.05 -9.78
N ALA A 14 16.42 6.64 -10.29
CA ALA A 14 15.07 6.13 -10.03
C ALA A 14 15.04 4.64 -10.41
N ARG A 15 15.09 3.77 -9.39
CA ARG A 15 14.98 2.32 -9.57
C ARG A 15 13.50 2.01 -9.68
N ASN A 16 12.97 2.15 -10.88
CA ASN A 16 11.74 1.47 -11.24
C ASN A 16 12.02 -0.02 -11.21
N ASN A 17 11.74 -0.66 -10.07
CA ASN A 17 11.85 -2.11 -9.93
C ASN A 17 10.85 -2.73 -10.91
N VAL A 18 11.36 -3.28 -12.02
CA VAL A 18 10.68 -4.41 -12.69
C VAL A 18 10.60 -5.48 -11.60
N ALA A 19 9.38 -5.73 -11.11
CA ALA A 19 9.12 -6.53 -9.92
C ALA A 19 9.87 -7.87 -9.97
N ARG A 20 11.00 -7.94 -9.27
CA ARG A 20 11.61 -9.21 -8.89
C ARG A 20 10.72 -9.76 -7.78
N LEU A 21 10.46 -11.07 -7.80
CA LEU A 21 9.86 -11.71 -6.63
C LEU A 21 10.77 -11.37 -5.44
N PRO A 22 10.29 -10.64 -4.41
CA PRO A 22 11.14 -10.20 -3.33
C PRO A 22 11.56 -11.43 -2.54
N LEU A 23 12.82 -11.82 -2.68
CA LEU A 23 13.41 -12.90 -1.90
C LEU A 23 14.03 -12.28 -0.66
N GLU A 24 13.90 -12.98 0.46
CA GLU A 24 14.66 -12.65 1.66
C GLU A 24 16.13 -12.93 1.35
N ASP A 25 16.99 -11.95 1.56
CA ASP A 25 18.44 -12.08 1.52
C ASP A 25 19.05 -12.18 2.93
N GLY A 26 18.19 -12.13 3.97
CA GLY A 26 18.50 -12.48 5.35
C GLY A 26 18.39 -13.99 5.64
N GLN A 27 18.29 -14.35 6.93
CA GLN A 27 18.07 -15.74 7.33
C GLN A 27 16.67 -16.20 6.92
N LEU A 28 16.60 -17.21 6.04
CA LEU A 28 15.36 -17.80 5.57
C LEU A 28 14.76 -18.74 6.62
N ASP A 29 13.48 -18.54 6.94
CA ASP A 29 12.72 -19.42 7.84
C ASP A 29 12.20 -20.70 7.14
N THR A 30 12.15 -20.71 5.81
CA THR A 30 11.70 -21.84 4.98
C THR A 30 12.60 -22.02 3.76
N ASP A 31 12.44 -23.11 3.01
CA ASP A 31 13.20 -23.33 1.79
C ASP A 31 12.63 -22.56 0.59
N ILE A 32 13.53 -21.92 -0.17
CA ILE A 32 13.19 -21.08 -1.33
C ILE A 32 12.40 -21.84 -2.42
N ARG A 33 12.59 -23.15 -2.55
CA ARG A 33 11.91 -23.95 -3.57
C ARG A 33 10.43 -24.11 -3.20
N SER A 34 10.14 -24.37 -1.93
CA SER A 34 8.77 -24.45 -1.42
C SER A 34 8.05 -23.12 -1.54
N ASP A 35 8.70 -22.00 -1.21
CA ASP A 35 8.11 -20.66 -1.29
C ASP A 35 7.74 -20.28 -2.73
N ILE A 36 8.70 -20.43 -3.66
CA ILE A 36 8.48 -20.16 -5.08
C ILE A 36 7.43 -21.12 -5.65
N GLY A 37 7.51 -22.41 -5.28
CA GLY A 37 6.55 -23.42 -5.68
C GLY A 37 5.13 -23.08 -5.24
N ALA A 38 4.94 -22.69 -3.97
CA ALA A 38 3.66 -22.28 -3.43
C ALA A 38 3.12 -21.03 -4.16
N TYR A 39 3.96 -20.01 -4.35
CA TYR A 39 3.58 -18.79 -5.08
C TYR A 39 3.07 -19.10 -6.49
N PHE A 40 3.81 -19.88 -7.28
CA PHE A 40 3.41 -20.24 -8.64
C PHE A 40 2.21 -21.20 -8.68
N ASN A 41 2.09 -22.12 -7.72
CA ASN A 41 0.90 -22.97 -7.61
C ASN A 41 -0.36 -22.14 -7.42
N ILE A 42 -0.33 -21.15 -6.51
CA ILE A 42 -1.47 -20.26 -6.29
C ILE A 42 -1.70 -19.39 -7.53
N SER A 43 -0.65 -18.79 -8.09
CA SER A 43 -0.73 -17.93 -9.29
C SER A 43 -1.34 -18.65 -10.49
N SER A 44 -1.06 -19.94 -10.67
CA SER A 44 -1.60 -20.76 -11.77
C SER A 44 -3.13 -20.85 -11.76
N MET A 45 -3.77 -20.68 -10.60
CA MET A 45 -5.23 -20.66 -10.46
C MET A 45 -5.86 -19.36 -11.00
N TYR A 46 -5.06 -18.33 -11.26
CA TYR A 46 -5.50 -16.99 -11.69
C TYR A 46 -5.03 -16.66 -13.12
N GLY A 47 -4.98 -17.65 -14.01
CA GLY A 47 -4.55 -17.45 -15.40
C GLY A 47 -5.36 -16.39 -16.20
N GLY A 48 -6.59 -16.10 -15.76
CA GLY A 48 -7.44 -15.02 -16.32
C GLY A 48 -7.31 -13.67 -15.61
N GLY A 49 -6.44 -13.56 -14.61
CA GLY A 49 -6.34 -12.42 -13.70
C GLY A 49 -6.90 -12.70 -12.30
N ILE A 50 -6.52 -11.86 -11.34
CA ILE A 50 -7.03 -11.92 -9.96
C ILE A 50 -8.37 -11.17 -9.93
N PRO A 51 -9.51 -11.83 -9.65
CA PRO A 51 -10.78 -11.14 -9.47
C PRO A 51 -10.74 -10.31 -8.20
N VAL A 52 -11.24 -9.08 -8.26
CA VAL A 52 -11.38 -8.20 -7.09
C VAL A 52 -12.78 -7.60 -7.12
N GLY A 53 -13.63 -8.05 -6.19
CA GLY A 53 -14.97 -7.53 -5.97
C GLY A 53 -15.16 -6.88 -4.61
N ASN A 54 -14.34 -7.26 -3.61
CA ASN A 54 -14.40 -6.76 -2.25
C ASN A 54 -13.06 -6.15 -1.83
N VAL A 55 -13.05 -4.84 -1.58
CA VAL A 55 -11.86 -4.11 -1.10
C VAL A 55 -12.01 -3.76 0.37
N LEU A 56 -11.15 -4.31 1.22
CA LEU A 56 -11.10 -3.93 2.63
C LEU A 56 -10.17 -2.75 2.83
N MET A 57 -10.72 -1.61 3.26
CA MET A 57 -9.97 -0.39 3.55
C MET A 57 -9.79 -0.20 5.06
N ILE A 58 -8.55 0.11 5.48
CA ILE A 58 -8.28 0.65 6.83
C ILE A 58 -7.59 2.01 6.69
N SER A 59 -8.06 2.97 7.49
CA SER A 59 -7.48 4.30 7.59
C SER A 59 -7.07 4.62 9.02
N ASN A 60 -5.97 5.36 9.16
CA ASN A 60 -5.76 6.22 10.33
C ASN A 60 -6.90 7.25 10.39
N ARG A 61 -7.40 7.55 11.60
CA ARG A 61 -8.47 8.53 11.83
C ARG A 61 -8.17 9.91 11.24
N ASP A 62 -6.94 10.39 11.34
CA ASP A 62 -6.57 11.73 10.88
C ASP A 62 -6.44 11.81 9.36
N TRP A 63 -6.39 10.66 8.68
CA TRP A 63 -6.20 10.56 7.24
C TRP A 63 -7.46 10.13 6.48
N ILE A 64 -8.61 10.06 7.15
CA ILE A 64 -9.90 9.73 6.51
C ILE A 64 -10.12 10.51 5.21
N PRO A 65 -9.89 11.84 5.15
CA PRO A 65 -10.08 12.59 3.91
C PRO A 65 -9.23 12.03 2.76
N ALA A 66 -7.95 11.75 3.00
CA ALA A 66 -7.04 11.19 2.00
C ALA A 66 -7.33 9.74 1.63
N SER A 67 -7.75 8.95 2.60
CA SER A 67 -8.24 7.59 2.39
C SER A 67 -9.49 7.55 1.52
N CYS A 68 -10.37 8.57 1.57
CA CYS A 68 -11.50 8.68 0.65
C CYS A 68 -11.02 8.87 -0.80
N THR A 69 -9.96 9.65 -0.98
CA THR A 69 -9.35 9.87 -2.31
C THR A 69 -8.76 8.58 -2.87
N MET A 70 -8.10 7.77 -2.04
CA MET A 70 -7.60 6.45 -2.45
C MET A 70 -8.72 5.49 -2.92
N THR A 71 -9.92 5.62 -2.35
CA THR A 71 -10.97 4.57 -2.42
C THR A 71 -12.24 4.96 -3.17
N GLN A 72 -12.37 6.21 -3.63
CA GLN A 72 -13.58 6.76 -4.26
C GLN A 72 -14.23 5.92 -5.38
N HIS A 73 -13.49 5.06 -6.07
CA HIS A 73 -13.98 4.20 -7.16
C HIS A 73 -13.94 2.70 -6.83
N LEU A 74 -13.67 2.34 -5.58
CA LEU A 74 -13.48 0.96 -5.16
C LEU A 74 -14.74 0.39 -4.49
N PRO A 75 -15.05 -0.90 -4.71
CA PRO A 75 -16.15 -1.57 -4.02
C PRO A 75 -15.73 -1.93 -2.58
N LEU A 76 -15.89 -0.97 -1.67
CA LEU A 76 -15.48 -1.13 -0.28
C LEU A 76 -16.32 -2.18 0.46
N LEU A 77 -15.64 -3.03 1.24
CA LEU A 77 -16.21 -4.09 2.05
C LEU A 77 -16.11 -3.72 3.55
N TYR A 78 -17.24 -3.79 4.23
CA TYR A 78 -17.36 -3.69 5.68
C TYR A 78 -18.56 -4.52 6.16
N ASN A 79 -18.56 -4.93 7.44
CA ASN A 79 -19.59 -5.81 8.01
C ASN A 79 -20.36 -5.19 9.20
N THR A 80 -20.23 -3.88 9.43
CA THR A 80 -20.96 -3.15 10.48
C THR A 80 -21.24 -1.71 10.04
N ASP A 81 -22.33 -1.12 10.52
CA ASP A 81 -22.64 0.30 10.32
C ASP A 81 -22.27 1.15 11.56
N ASP A 82 -21.52 0.57 12.51
CA ASP A 82 -21.05 1.29 13.70
C ASP A 82 -20.14 2.46 13.29
N PRO A 83 -20.56 3.72 13.51
CA PRO A 83 -19.80 4.91 13.11
C PRO A 83 -18.48 5.08 13.87
N GLU A 84 -18.29 4.37 14.99
CA GLU A 84 -17.03 4.37 15.72
C GLU A 84 -15.99 3.43 15.09
N LEU A 85 -16.43 2.43 14.33
CA LEU A 85 -15.58 1.46 13.63
C LEU A 85 -15.45 1.75 12.14
N ILE A 86 -16.53 2.21 11.52
CA ILE A 86 -16.62 2.44 10.08
C ILE A 86 -16.95 3.91 9.80
N ARG A 87 -16.23 4.49 8.86
CA ARG A 87 -16.58 5.79 8.29
C ARG A 87 -16.35 5.75 6.80
N ASN A 88 -17.30 6.23 5.99
CA ASN A 88 -17.20 6.23 4.52
C ASN A 88 -16.84 4.84 3.93
N GLY A 89 -17.32 3.75 4.55
CA GLY A 89 -17.07 2.38 4.11
C GLY A 89 -15.68 1.81 4.42
N MET A 90 -14.85 2.52 5.19
CA MET A 90 -13.53 2.07 5.63
C MET A 90 -13.48 1.88 7.15
N TYR A 91 -12.70 0.91 7.60
CA TYR A 91 -12.42 0.71 9.00
C TYR A 91 -11.45 1.77 9.53
N ILE A 92 -11.74 2.28 10.72
CA ILE A 92 -10.94 3.32 11.38
C ILE A 92 -10.15 2.71 12.54
N SER A 93 -8.83 2.69 12.39
CA SER A 93 -7.91 2.38 13.50
C SER A 93 -7.84 3.61 14.43
N PRO A 94 -7.78 3.48 15.79
CA PRO A 94 -7.25 2.36 16.59
C PRO A 94 -8.23 1.31 17.11
N LYS A 95 -9.56 1.39 16.91
CA LYS A 95 -10.47 0.40 17.53
C LYS A 95 -10.37 -1.03 16.98
N LEU A 96 -9.60 -1.23 15.91
CA LEU A 96 -9.31 -2.54 15.31
C LEU A 96 -8.33 -3.39 16.12
N LEU A 97 -7.84 -2.88 17.26
CA LEU A 97 -6.86 -3.53 18.10
C LEU A 97 -7.36 -4.85 18.69
N THR A 98 -6.38 -5.72 18.95
CA THR A 98 -6.50 -7.02 19.63
C THR A 98 -7.13 -6.98 21.01
N GLU A 99 -7.27 -5.80 21.61
CA GLU A 99 -7.86 -5.61 22.94
C GLU A 99 -9.40 -5.61 22.91
N ASP A 100 -10.02 -5.19 21.80
CA ASP A 100 -11.46 -5.27 21.60
C ASP A 100 -11.80 -6.49 20.72
N SER A 101 -12.05 -7.62 21.39
CA SER A 101 -12.37 -8.88 20.73
C SER A 101 -13.61 -8.83 19.84
N GLU A 102 -14.57 -7.94 20.13
CA GLU A 102 -15.79 -7.80 19.31
C GLU A 102 -15.47 -7.08 18.00
N SER A 103 -14.81 -5.93 18.10
CA SER A 103 -14.35 -5.17 16.94
C SER A 103 -13.40 -5.97 16.06
N LEU A 104 -12.45 -6.71 16.66
CA LEU A 104 -11.56 -7.60 15.92
C LEU A 104 -12.35 -8.72 15.22
N SER A 105 -13.35 -9.33 15.87
CA SER A 105 -14.19 -10.36 15.26
C SER A 105 -14.95 -9.83 14.04
N ILE A 106 -15.51 -8.62 14.13
CA ILE A 106 -16.19 -7.95 13.03
C ILE A 106 -15.22 -7.68 11.88
N TYR A 107 -14.02 -7.18 12.19
CA TYR A 107 -12.98 -6.91 11.21
C TYR A 107 -12.51 -8.19 10.50
N CYS A 108 -12.24 -9.26 11.26
CA CYS A 108 -11.83 -10.56 10.70
C CYS A 108 -12.88 -11.16 9.75
N LYS A 109 -14.19 -10.95 10.01
CA LYS A 109 -15.25 -11.35 9.05
C LYS A 109 -15.17 -10.62 7.72
N SER A 110 -14.68 -9.37 7.71
CA SER A 110 -14.43 -8.62 6.47
C SER A 110 -13.14 -9.08 5.81
N LEU A 111 -12.10 -9.31 6.60
CA LEU A 111 -10.81 -9.79 6.14
C LEU A 111 -10.89 -11.14 5.42
N ASP A 112 -11.69 -12.09 5.92
CA ASP A 112 -11.90 -13.41 5.28
C ASP A 112 -12.59 -13.33 3.91
N LYS A 113 -13.33 -12.24 3.65
CA LYS A 113 -14.07 -12.01 2.39
C LYS A 113 -13.38 -11.03 1.45
N ALA A 114 -12.29 -10.40 1.88
CA ALA A 114 -11.59 -9.40 1.09
C ALA A 114 -10.79 -10.04 -0.03
N ASP A 115 -10.91 -9.48 -1.25
CA ASP A 115 -10.08 -9.86 -2.39
C ASP A 115 -8.82 -8.99 -2.48
N MET A 116 -8.96 -7.73 -2.04
CA MET A 116 -7.91 -6.72 -1.98
C MET A 116 -7.89 -6.06 -0.60
N LEU A 117 -6.69 -5.91 -0.04
CA LEU A 117 -6.43 -5.04 1.11
C LEU A 117 -5.90 -3.70 0.63
N MET A 118 -6.43 -2.62 1.20
CA MET A 118 -6.04 -1.24 0.90
C MET A 118 -5.82 -0.50 2.21
N PHE A 119 -4.58 -0.16 2.57
CA PHE A 119 -4.31 0.50 3.87
C PHE A 119 -3.71 1.89 3.68
N ASN A 120 -4.16 2.84 4.49
CA ASN A 120 -3.51 4.13 4.70
C ASN A 120 -3.19 4.28 6.19
N LEU A 121 -1.99 3.88 6.56
CA LEU A 121 -1.55 3.69 7.95
C LEU A 121 -0.06 4.02 8.09
N HIS A 122 0.42 4.18 9.31
CA HIS A 122 1.86 4.28 9.56
C HIS A 122 2.54 2.92 9.35
N GLY A 123 3.81 2.95 8.98
CA GLY A 123 4.71 1.81 9.02
C GLY A 123 6.05 2.23 9.62
N ALA A 124 6.90 1.26 9.95
CA ALA A 124 8.13 1.47 10.72
C ALA A 124 9.32 0.75 10.08
N ASP A 125 10.53 1.31 10.28
CA ASP A 125 11.80 0.69 9.86
C ASP A 125 12.50 -0.07 11.00
N ALA A 126 11.90 -0.15 12.19
CA ALA A 126 12.49 -0.86 13.32
C ALA A 126 12.33 -2.39 13.17
N GLU A 127 13.31 -3.16 13.67
CA GLU A 127 13.23 -4.62 13.80
C GLU A 127 12.04 -5.02 14.69
N GLY A 128 11.34 -6.10 14.35
CA GLY A 128 10.13 -6.54 15.06
C GLY A 128 8.87 -5.68 14.84
N MET A 129 8.98 -4.53 14.14
CA MET A 129 7.83 -3.66 13.82
C MET A 129 7.36 -3.83 12.38
N CYS A 130 6.99 -5.06 12.02
CA CYS A 130 6.58 -5.44 10.67
C CYS A 130 5.11 -5.14 10.34
N GLY A 131 4.33 -4.62 11.29
CA GLY A 131 2.92 -4.31 11.13
C GLY A 131 2.65 -2.94 10.50
N PHE A 132 1.39 -2.54 10.57
CA PHE A 132 0.89 -1.21 10.26
C PHE A 132 0.22 -0.60 11.49
N TYR A 133 0.33 0.71 11.63
CA TYR A 133 0.07 1.41 12.89
C TYR A 133 -0.82 2.64 12.69
N SER A 134 -1.59 2.99 13.71
CA SER A 134 -2.26 4.29 13.86
C SER A 134 -1.77 4.91 15.17
N GLU A 135 -2.60 5.00 16.20
CA GLU A 135 -2.15 5.25 17.57
C GLU A 135 -1.42 4.01 18.13
N ASP A 136 -1.90 2.81 17.76
CA ASP A 136 -1.32 1.51 18.09
C ASP A 136 -1.30 0.59 16.85
N GLU A 137 -0.89 -0.68 17.01
CA GLU A 137 -0.82 -1.67 15.93
C GLU A 137 -2.20 -2.02 15.34
N ALA A 138 -2.45 -1.57 14.12
CA ALA A 138 -3.71 -1.77 13.42
C ALA A 138 -3.76 -3.12 12.67
N PHE A 139 -2.61 -3.60 12.22
CA PHE A 139 -2.51 -4.84 11.45
C PHE A 139 -1.12 -5.43 11.55
N ASN A 140 -1.01 -6.74 11.74
CA ASN A 140 0.28 -7.45 11.80
C ASN A 140 0.23 -8.75 10.97
N PRO A 141 1.39 -9.38 10.69
CA PRO A 141 1.45 -10.57 9.86
C PRO A 141 0.56 -11.73 10.31
N SER A 142 0.27 -11.87 11.61
CA SER A 142 -0.58 -12.97 12.10
C SER A 142 -2.02 -12.90 11.55
N LEU A 143 -2.50 -11.69 11.21
CA LEU A 143 -3.82 -11.47 10.64
C LEU A 143 -3.90 -11.87 9.16
N LEU A 144 -2.77 -12.02 8.46
CA LEU A 144 -2.78 -12.49 7.07
C LEU A 144 -3.44 -13.85 6.91
N ASN A 145 -3.30 -14.73 7.92
CA ASN A 145 -3.91 -16.05 7.94
C ASN A 145 -5.45 -16.03 8.13
N GLN A 146 -6.00 -14.90 8.56
CA GLN A 146 -7.45 -14.69 8.66
C GLN A 146 -8.05 -14.22 7.33
N GLY A 147 -7.21 -13.73 6.41
CA GLY A 147 -7.63 -13.17 5.13
C GLY A 147 -7.46 -14.12 3.96
N ARG A 148 -8.12 -13.79 2.85
CA ARG A 148 -7.96 -14.49 1.56
C ARG A 148 -7.54 -13.58 0.41
N ALA A 149 -7.26 -12.32 0.73
CA ALA A 149 -6.91 -11.31 -0.25
C ALA A 149 -5.67 -11.73 -1.04
N ARG A 150 -5.74 -11.52 -2.36
CA ARG A 150 -4.64 -11.82 -3.29
C ARG A 150 -3.93 -10.55 -3.75
N VAL A 151 -4.51 -9.39 -3.45
CA VAL A 151 -3.92 -8.08 -3.70
C VAL A 151 -3.77 -7.33 -2.39
N PHE A 152 -2.63 -6.71 -2.16
CA PHE A 152 -2.37 -5.90 -0.99
C PHE A 152 -1.66 -4.60 -1.38
N ASN A 153 -2.39 -3.49 -1.27
CA ASN A 153 -1.88 -2.16 -1.52
C ASN A 153 -1.80 -1.38 -0.20
N THR A 154 -0.69 -0.71 0.04
CA THR A 154 -0.49 0.07 1.27
C THR A 154 0.19 1.41 0.98
N VAL A 155 -0.33 2.46 1.61
CA VAL A 155 0.35 3.73 1.82
C VAL A 155 0.82 3.72 3.27
N ALA A 156 2.06 3.27 3.46
CA ALA A 156 2.73 3.21 4.75
C ALA A 156 4.24 3.28 4.56
N CYS A 157 4.92 4.07 5.41
CA CYS A 157 6.39 4.14 5.44
C CYS A 157 6.97 2.74 5.59
N PHE A 158 7.92 2.38 4.72
CA PHE A 158 8.56 1.06 4.74
C PHE A 158 7.61 -0.14 4.62
N GLY A 159 6.36 0.07 4.19
CA GLY A 159 5.35 -0.98 4.09
C GLY A 159 5.71 -2.11 3.12
N ALA A 160 6.70 -1.94 2.25
CA ALA A 160 7.21 -2.96 1.34
C ALA A 160 8.68 -3.33 1.57
N ARG A 161 9.29 -2.99 2.72
CA ARG A 161 10.68 -3.35 3.03
C ARG A 161 10.87 -4.88 3.01
N TYR A 162 12.00 -5.35 2.50
CA TYR A 162 12.31 -6.79 2.43
C TYR A 162 13.81 -7.11 2.45
N ALA A 163 14.64 -6.24 1.85
CA ALA A 163 16.09 -6.44 1.83
C ALA A 163 16.69 -6.24 3.22
N GLY A 164 17.45 -7.23 3.70
CA GLY A 164 18.03 -7.28 5.03
C GLY A 164 17.08 -7.78 6.13
N TYR A 165 15.84 -8.15 5.79
CA TYR A 165 14.81 -8.54 6.76
C TYR A 165 14.54 -10.04 6.71
N LYS A 166 14.25 -10.64 7.88
CA LYS A 166 13.67 -11.99 7.96
C LYS A 166 12.20 -11.94 7.53
N ARG A 167 11.64 -13.10 7.15
CA ARG A 167 10.23 -13.26 6.78
C ARG A 167 9.26 -12.51 7.68
N ASN A 168 9.29 -12.84 8.96
CA ASN A 168 8.33 -12.33 9.95
C ASN A 168 8.60 -10.87 10.34
N ASP A 169 9.74 -10.31 9.94
CA ASP A 169 10.09 -8.90 10.13
C ASP A 169 9.72 -8.01 8.93
N SER A 170 9.11 -8.60 7.90
CA SER A 170 8.63 -7.89 6.71
C SER A 170 7.18 -8.25 6.38
N MET A 171 6.31 -7.24 6.31
CA MET A 171 4.93 -7.44 5.84
C MET A 171 4.90 -7.97 4.40
N LEU A 172 5.76 -7.46 3.51
CA LEU A 172 5.82 -7.90 2.12
C LEU A 172 6.15 -9.40 2.01
N LEU A 173 7.20 -9.84 2.71
CA LEU A 173 7.61 -11.24 2.71
C LEU A 173 6.54 -12.13 3.37
N SER A 174 6.01 -11.71 4.51
CA SER A 174 4.92 -12.39 5.20
C SER A 174 3.66 -12.53 4.35
N ALA A 175 3.28 -11.47 3.62
CA ALA A 175 2.11 -11.46 2.76
C ALA A 175 2.26 -12.41 1.57
N LEU A 176 3.42 -12.39 0.90
CA LEU A 176 3.65 -13.22 -0.29
C LEU A 176 3.83 -14.70 0.06
N TYR A 177 4.60 -15.02 1.10
CA TYR A 177 4.99 -16.40 1.41
C TYR A 177 4.11 -17.05 2.49
N GLY A 178 3.49 -16.27 3.38
CA GLY A 178 2.58 -16.76 4.40
C GLY A 178 1.11 -16.48 4.09
N GLY A 179 0.79 -15.26 3.64
CA GLY A 179 -0.59 -14.82 3.39
C GLY A 179 -1.17 -15.25 2.03
N GLY A 180 -0.34 -15.76 1.11
CA GLY A 180 -0.75 -16.11 -0.25
C GLY A 180 -1.18 -14.90 -1.08
N VAL A 181 -0.68 -13.71 -0.76
CA VAL A 181 -0.83 -12.52 -1.61
C VAL A 181 -0.03 -12.75 -2.89
N LEU A 182 -0.59 -12.38 -4.03
CA LEU A 182 0.05 -12.53 -5.34
C LEU A 182 0.57 -11.20 -5.88
N LEU A 183 -0.10 -10.09 -5.52
CA LEU A 183 0.27 -8.75 -5.93
C LEU A 183 0.34 -7.83 -4.71
N TYR A 184 1.54 -7.33 -4.42
CA TYR A 184 1.78 -6.41 -3.32
C TYR A 184 2.27 -5.07 -3.86
N THR A 185 1.83 -3.97 -3.27
CA THR A 185 2.30 -2.62 -3.59
C THR A 185 2.42 -1.81 -2.32
N GLY A 186 3.60 -1.22 -2.10
CA GLY A 186 3.89 -0.37 -0.95
C GLY A 186 5.26 0.30 -1.08
N SER A 187 5.66 1.06 -0.07
CA SER A 187 6.92 1.83 -0.09
C SER A 187 8.09 1.08 0.55
N LEU A 188 9.27 1.16 -0.07
CA LEU A 188 10.54 0.67 0.51
C LEU A 188 11.16 1.65 1.51
N ILE A 189 10.71 2.89 1.50
CA ILE A 189 11.28 4.04 2.22
C ILE A 189 10.16 4.80 2.95
N PRO A 190 10.44 5.88 3.71
CA PRO A 190 9.37 6.76 4.19
C PRO A 190 8.51 7.22 3.01
N VAL A 191 7.19 7.16 3.19
CA VAL A 191 6.25 7.60 2.16
C VAL A 191 6.37 9.12 2.03
N PRO A 192 6.59 9.66 0.82
CA PRO A 192 6.51 11.10 0.60
C PRO A 192 5.08 11.57 0.84
N MET A 193 4.90 12.30 1.95
CA MET A 193 3.67 12.97 2.34
C MET A 193 3.95 14.46 2.32
N PHE A 194 3.06 15.26 1.73
CA PHE A 194 3.24 16.70 1.70
C PHE A 194 2.51 17.36 2.86
N SER A 195 3.24 18.06 3.71
CA SER A 195 2.70 18.76 4.90
C SER A 195 3.23 20.20 4.96
N ASN A 196 2.86 21.06 4.01
CA ASN A 196 3.04 22.51 4.21
C ASN A 196 1.70 23.16 4.54
N GLU A 197 1.74 24.03 5.55
CA GLU A 197 0.60 24.80 6.06
C GLU A 197 0.10 25.87 5.06
N GLU A 198 0.91 26.23 4.07
CA GLU A 198 0.51 27.09 2.96
C GLU A 198 -0.19 26.27 1.88
N THR A 199 -1.52 26.17 2.02
CA THR A 199 -2.37 25.53 1.01
C THR A 199 -2.78 26.55 -0.04
N ASP A 200 -2.22 26.43 -1.25
CA ASP A 200 -2.76 27.09 -2.44
C ASP A 200 -4.13 26.44 -2.80
N GLU A 201 -5.17 27.23 -3.00
CA GLU A 201 -6.52 26.77 -3.36
C GLU A 201 -6.50 25.88 -4.62
N ALA A 202 -5.63 26.17 -5.59
CA ALA A 202 -5.47 25.36 -6.79
C ALA A 202 -4.97 23.95 -6.46
N ARG A 203 -4.09 23.82 -5.45
CA ARG A 203 -3.57 22.54 -4.97
C ARG A 203 -4.64 21.74 -4.24
N GLN A 204 -5.43 22.37 -3.37
CA GLN A 204 -6.56 21.69 -2.70
C GLN A 204 -7.59 21.17 -3.72
N LEU A 205 -7.88 21.94 -4.76
CA LEU A 205 -8.81 21.52 -5.83
C LEU A 205 -8.27 20.37 -6.68
N LEU A 206 -6.98 20.37 -6.99
CA LEU A 206 -6.35 19.33 -7.82
C LEU A 206 -6.10 18.03 -7.06
N LEU A 207 -5.65 18.14 -5.80
CA LEU A 207 -5.20 16.99 -5.01
C LEU A 207 -6.27 16.44 -4.06
N ASN A 208 -7.31 17.24 -3.77
CA ASN A 208 -8.54 16.98 -3.01
C ASN A 208 -8.46 15.81 -2.02
N PRO A 209 -8.63 16.10 -0.73
CA PRO A 209 -7.62 15.82 0.30
C PRO A 209 -6.82 14.54 -0.01
N GLY A 210 -5.51 14.67 -0.12
CA GLY A 210 -4.60 13.56 -0.45
C GLY A 210 -3.40 14.11 -1.20
N THR A 211 -2.21 13.56 -0.99
CA THR A 211 -0.99 14.03 -1.66
C THR A 211 -0.10 12.85 -1.99
N GLY A 212 0.86 13.03 -2.92
CA GLY A 212 1.86 12.01 -3.16
C GLY A 212 1.28 10.61 -3.43
N SER A 213 1.67 9.67 -2.57
CA SER A 213 1.31 8.25 -2.69
C SER A 213 -0.19 7.99 -2.61
N GLU A 214 -0.98 8.85 -1.98
CA GLU A 214 -2.44 8.66 -1.86
C GLU A 214 -3.13 8.88 -3.22
N VAL A 215 -2.67 9.85 -3.99
CA VAL A 215 -3.14 10.10 -5.37
C VAL A 215 -2.67 8.98 -6.30
N LEU A 216 -1.42 8.53 -6.16
CA LEU A 216 -0.93 7.38 -6.93
C LEU A 216 -1.75 6.12 -6.62
N MET A 217 -2.03 5.86 -5.34
CA MET A 217 -2.83 4.73 -4.89
C MET A 217 -4.33 4.86 -5.18
N ARG A 218 -4.81 6.03 -5.59
CA ARG A 218 -6.11 6.16 -6.27
C ARG A 218 -6.02 5.66 -7.72
N LEU A 219 -5.04 6.15 -8.48
CA LEU A 219 -4.92 5.86 -9.91
C LEU A 219 -4.60 4.40 -10.20
N TYR A 220 -3.71 3.78 -9.42
CA TYR A 220 -3.23 2.44 -9.69
C TYR A 220 -4.36 1.39 -9.67
N PRO A 221 -5.16 1.25 -8.60
CA PRO A 221 -6.34 0.41 -8.58
C PRO A 221 -7.36 0.79 -9.66
N LEU A 222 -7.58 2.09 -9.92
CA LEU A 222 -8.50 2.51 -10.99
C LEU A 222 -8.14 1.88 -12.34
N TYR A 223 -6.85 1.85 -12.69
CA TYR A 223 -6.40 1.23 -13.94
C TYR A 223 -6.49 -0.29 -13.92
N GLN A 224 -6.28 -0.93 -12.78
CA GLN A 224 -6.52 -2.37 -12.62
C GLN A 224 -8.00 -2.71 -12.86
N PHE A 225 -8.92 -1.96 -12.27
CA PHE A 225 -10.37 -2.14 -12.46
C PHE A 225 -10.82 -1.82 -13.90
N LYS A 226 -10.06 -1.04 -14.66
CA LYS A 226 -10.24 -0.85 -16.11
C LYS A 226 -9.68 -2.01 -16.96
N GLY A 227 -9.17 -3.07 -16.34
CA GLY A 227 -8.65 -4.25 -17.00
C GLY A 227 -7.19 -4.18 -17.42
N MET A 228 -6.41 -3.21 -16.93
CA MET A 228 -4.97 -3.18 -17.19
C MET A 228 -4.23 -4.21 -16.33
N THR A 229 -3.17 -4.81 -16.87
CA THR A 229 -2.25 -5.64 -16.09
C THR A 229 -1.56 -4.81 -15.01
N GLY A 230 -1.20 -5.41 -13.88
CA GLY A 230 -0.61 -4.68 -12.74
C GLY A 230 0.59 -3.79 -13.12
N GLY A 231 1.54 -4.31 -13.91
CA GLY A 231 2.68 -3.52 -14.39
C GLY A 231 2.28 -2.33 -15.28
N LYS A 232 1.32 -2.52 -16.19
CA LYS A 232 0.82 -1.45 -17.06
C LYS A 232 0.03 -0.40 -16.25
N ALA A 233 -0.82 -0.86 -15.34
CA ALA A 233 -1.59 0.00 -14.45
C ALA A 233 -0.68 0.88 -13.58
N MET A 234 0.36 0.29 -13.00
CA MET A 234 1.34 1.02 -12.18
C MET A 234 2.10 2.05 -13.02
N LEU A 235 2.61 1.67 -14.20
CA LEU A 235 3.32 2.60 -15.08
C LEU A 235 2.42 3.77 -15.51
N GLN A 236 1.17 3.48 -15.90
CA GLN A 236 0.20 4.51 -16.28
C GLN A 236 -0.11 5.43 -15.09
N ALA A 237 -0.33 4.86 -13.90
CA ALA A 237 -0.59 5.63 -12.68
C ALA A 237 0.58 6.58 -12.35
N LYS A 238 1.83 6.10 -12.44
CA LYS A 238 3.05 6.90 -12.23
C LYS A 238 3.15 8.05 -13.23
N CYS A 239 2.93 7.78 -14.53
CA CYS A 239 2.95 8.81 -15.56
C CYS A 239 1.88 9.88 -15.34
N ASP A 240 0.65 9.47 -15.04
CA ASP A 240 -0.45 10.41 -14.85
C ASP A 240 -0.30 11.19 -13.55
N TYR A 241 0.10 10.55 -12.46
CA TYR A 241 0.46 11.23 -11.22
C TYR A 241 1.52 12.31 -11.46
N PHE A 242 2.64 11.96 -12.12
CA PHE A 242 3.70 12.91 -12.41
C PHE A 242 3.20 14.08 -13.26
N ASN A 243 2.43 13.82 -14.32
CA ASN A 243 1.90 14.87 -15.19
C ASN A 243 0.88 15.79 -14.48
N MET A 244 0.09 15.26 -13.55
CA MET A 244 -0.84 16.05 -12.75
C MET A 244 -0.11 16.89 -11.69
N CYS A 245 0.88 16.30 -11.02
CA CYS A 245 1.46 16.88 -9.81
C CYS A 245 2.71 17.71 -10.03
N ARG A 246 3.47 17.53 -11.12
CA ARG A 246 4.73 18.28 -11.40
C ARG A 246 4.60 19.80 -11.45
N HIS A 247 3.38 20.32 -11.52
CA HIS A 247 3.10 21.76 -11.55
C HIS A 247 2.72 22.33 -10.17
N VAL A 248 2.51 21.46 -9.17
CA VAL A 248 2.05 21.79 -7.82
C VAL A 248 2.89 21.13 -6.71
N GLU A 249 3.73 20.15 -7.06
CA GLU A 249 4.69 19.45 -6.21
C GLU A 249 6.10 19.60 -6.81
N ASP A 250 7.13 19.57 -5.97
CA ASP A 250 8.52 19.58 -6.42
C ASP A 250 8.83 18.32 -7.24
N ASP A 251 9.60 18.45 -8.33
CA ASP A 251 9.94 17.34 -9.22
C ASP A 251 10.60 16.17 -8.47
N CYS A 252 11.42 16.44 -7.45
CA CYS A 252 12.06 15.39 -6.64
C CYS A 252 11.01 14.64 -5.79
N PHE A 253 10.04 15.36 -5.23
CA PHE A 253 8.93 14.76 -4.48
C PHE A 253 8.06 13.89 -5.40
N SER A 254 7.64 14.42 -6.55
CA SER A 254 6.83 13.66 -7.50
C SER A 254 7.57 12.45 -8.07
N MET A 255 8.87 12.56 -8.36
CA MET A 255 9.66 11.41 -8.82
C MET A 255 9.89 10.35 -7.73
N SER A 256 9.98 10.75 -6.46
CA SER A 256 10.13 9.80 -5.34
C SER A 256 8.86 8.97 -5.08
N THR A 257 7.70 9.55 -5.43
CA THR A 257 6.39 8.89 -5.37
C THR A 257 6.16 7.99 -6.59
N ALA A 258 6.57 8.47 -7.77
CA ALA A 258 6.30 7.85 -9.07
C ALA A 258 7.28 6.74 -9.48
#